data_AF-G5NHP6-F1
#
_entry.id   AF-G5NHP6-F1
#
_cell.length_a   1.000
_cell.length_b   1.000
_cell.length_c   1.000
_cell.angle_alpha   90.00
_cell.angle_beta   90.00
_cell.angle_gamma   90.00
#
_symmetry.space_group_name_H-M   'P 1'
#
loop_
_entity.id
_entity.type
_entity.pdbx_description
1 polymer ?
#
loop_
_entity_poly.entity_id
_entity_poly.type
_entity_poly.pdbx_seq_one_letter_code
_entity_poly.pdbx_strand_id
1 'polypeptide(L)' 'MEVYLYFNMEEDSCVFHMMGQPQETRHIVMRNEQAVISPSWSIHSGVGTKAYTFIWGMVGENQVFDDMDHVAVQDLR' A
#
# COMPACT_ATOMS: atom_id res chain seq x y z
N MET A 1 6.26 -10.02 -2.35
CA MET A 1 5.67 -8.90 -3.11
C MET A 1 4.18 -8.89 -2.87
N GLU A 2 3.55 -7.73 -2.89
CA GLU A 2 2.12 -7.60 -2.57
C GLU A 2 1.35 -6.82 -3.63
N VAL A 3 0.05 -7.05 -3.70
CA VAL A 3 -0.90 -6.30 -4.53
C VAL A 3 -2.08 -5.89 -3.67
N TYR A 4 -2.46 -4.61 -3.75
CA TYR A 4 -3.54 -4.02 -2.97
C TYR A 4 -4.68 -3.62 -3.90
N LEU A 5 -5.91 -4.04 -3.61
CA LEU A 5 -7.14 -3.62 -4.30
C LEU A 5 -7.97 -2.77 -3.33
N TYR A 6 -8.22 -1.51 -3.68
CA TYR A 6 -9.07 -0.60 -2.91
C TYR A 6 -10.50 -0.59 -3.46
N PHE A 7 -11.51 -0.71 -2.60
CA PHE A 7 -12.93 -0.78 -3.01
C PHE A 7 -13.88 -0.31 -1.89
N ASN A 8 -15.19 -0.26 -2.18
CA ASN A 8 -16.23 0.30 -1.32
C ASN A 8 -15.90 1.74 -0.88
N MET A 9 -15.51 2.56 -1.84
CA MET A 9 -15.15 3.96 -1.64
C MET A 9 -16.27 4.89 -2.14
N GLU A 10 -16.50 6.00 -1.44
CA GLU A 10 -17.37 7.07 -1.93
C GLU A 10 -16.76 7.73 -3.18
N GLU A 11 -17.62 8.21 -4.10
CA GLU A 11 -17.21 8.74 -5.41
C GLU A 11 -16.23 9.93 -5.32
N ASP A 12 -16.41 10.79 -4.32
CA ASP A 12 -15.55 11.96 -4.07
C ASP A 12 -14.28 11.64 -3.26
N SER A 13 -14.12 10.39 -2.81
CA SER A 13 -12.98 9.95 -2.01
C SER A 13 -11.82 9.42 -2.84
N CYS A 14 -10.62 9.42 -2.26
CA CYS A 14 -9.44 8.77 -2.82
C CYS A 14 -8.57 8.18 -1.71
N VAL A 15 -7.68 7.27 -2.10
CA VAL A 15 -6.58 6.80 -1.25
C VAL A 15 -5.27 7.26 -1.86
N PHE A 16 -4.41 7.85 -1.04
CA PHE A 16 -3.00 8.06 -1.37
C PHE A 16 -2.25 6.78 -0.97
N HIS A 17 -1.99 5.90 -1.94
CA HIS A 17 -1.19 4.70 -1.73
C HIS A 17 0.29 5.10 -1.72
N MET A 18 0.93 5.00 -0.56
CA MET A 18 2.35 5.25 -0.34
C MET A 18 3.16 4.03 -0.77
N MET A 19 4.12 4.27 -1.65
CA MET A 19 5.02 3.28 -2.22
C MET A 19 6.43 3.87 -2.33
N GLY A 20 7.40 3.08 -2.80
CA GLY A 20 8.80 3.50 -2.89
C GLY A 20 9.68 2.88 -1.81
N GLN A 21 10.99 3.09 -1.93
CA GLN A 21 11.90 2.80 -0.82
C GLN A 21 11.58 3.75 0.37
N PRO A 22 11.84 3.35 1.62
CA PRO A 22 11.53 4.16 2.80
C PRO A 22 12.07 5.60 2.78
N GLN A 23 13.20 5.84 2.09
CA GLN A 23 13.87 7.14 1.98
C GLN A 23 13.53 7.93 0.71
N GLU A 24 12.71 7.35 -0.17
CA GLU A 24 12.30 7.97 -1.43
C GLU A 24 10.85 7.57 -1.73
N THR A 25 9.96 7.93 -0.81
CA THR A 25 8.55 7.59 -0.96
C THR A 25 7.93 8.35 -2.15
N ARG A 26 6.93 7.73 -2.75
CA ARG A 26 6.04 8.29 -3.78
C ARG A 26 4.62 7.88 -3.43
N HIS A 27 3.65 8.50 -4.09
CA HIS A 27 2.26 8.10 -3.93
C HIS A 27 1.54 7.96 -5.26
N ILE A 28 0.53 7.11 -5.28
CA ILE A 28 -0.46 7.00 -6.34
C ILE A 28 -1.82 7.38 -5.76
N VAL A 29 -2.54 8.28 -6.44
CA VAL A 29 -3.93 8.59 -6.09
C VAL A 29 -4.84 7.52 -6.67
N MET A 30 -5.41 6.71 -5.78
CA MET A 30 -6.29 5.58 -6.11
C MET A 30 -7.76 5.97 -5.94
N ARG A 31 -8.59 5.46 -6.85
CA ARG A 31 -10.06 5.55 -6.84
C ARG A 31 -10.68 4.17 -6.58
N ASN A 32 -12.00 4.14 -6.43
CA ASN A 32 -12.75 2.91 -6.19
C ASN A 32 -12.41 1.83 -7.23
N GLU A 33 -12.20 0.60 -6.75
CA GLU A 33 -11.93 -0.61 -7.54
C GLU A 33 -10.64 -0.57 -8.37
N GLN A 34 -9.63 0.19 -7.91
CA GLN A 34 -8.30 0.19 -8.51
C GLN A 34 -7.32 -0.66 -7.68
N ALA A 35 -6.44 -1.37 -8.40
CA ALA A 35 -5.37 -2.16 -7.81
C ALA A 35 -3.99 -1.54 -8.07
N VAL A 36 -3.07 -1.74 -7.13
CA VAL A 36 -1.67 -1.30 -7.21
C VAL A 36 -0.73 -2.43 -6.85
N ILE A 37 0.35 -2.55 -7.62
CA ILE A 37 1.39 -3.57 -7.44
C ILE A 37 2.52 -2.97 -6.60
N SER A 38 2.93 -3.67 -5.54
CA SER A 38 4.05 -3.31 -4.68
C SER A 38 5.23 -4.27 -4.90
N PRO A 39 6.32 -3.81 -5.54
CA PRO A 39 7.57 -4.57 -5.63
C PRO A 39 8.15 -4.85 -4.25
N SER A 40 8.94 -5.92 -4.10
CA SER A 40 9.49 -6.32 -2.77
C SER A 40 10.36 -5.26 -2.08
N TRP A 41 10.94 -4.33 -2.82
CA TRP A 41 11.75 -3.22 -2.27
C TRP A 41 10.91 -2.01 -1.82
N SER A 42 9.61 -2.04 -2.05
CA SER A 42 8.69 -0.94 -1.82
C SER A 42 7.91 -1.14 -0.52
N ILE A 43 7.67 -0.04 0.21
CA ILE A 43 6.59 -0.01 1.20
C ILE A 43 5.22 -0.12 0.50
N HIS A 44 4.18 -0.42 1.27
CA HIS A 44 2.78 -0.42 0.81
C HIS A 44 1.88 0.03 1.97
N SER A 45 1.74 1.35 2.13
CA SER A 45 0.81 1.95 3.10
C SER A 45 -0.23 2.79 2.36
N GLY A 46 -1.37 3.09 2.98
CA GLY A 46 -2.42 3.88 2.33
C GLY A 46 -3.14 4.79 3.32
N VAL A 47 -3.46 6.01 2.89
CA VAL A 47 -4.30 6.94 3.64
C VAL A 47 -5.44 7.43 2.76
N GLY A 48 -6.67 7.20 3.23
CA GLY A 48 -7.89 7.62 2.56
C GLY A 48 -8.36 8.98 3.01
N THR A 49 -9.02 9.72 2.13
CA THR A 49 -9.75 10.95 2.51
C THR A 49 -11.06 10.66 3.26
N LYS A 50 -11.56 9.42 3.15
CA LYS A 50 -12.68 8.84 3.89
C LYS A 50 -12.38 7.37 4.22
N ALA A 51 -13.28 6.69 4.93
CA ALA A 51 -13.19 5.25 5.12
C ALA A 51 -13.26 4.51 3.77
N TYR A 52 -12.54 3.40 3.68
CA TYR A 52 -12.46 2.54 2.49
C TYR A 52 -12.26 1.09 2.94
N THR A 53 -12.48 0.15 2.02
CA THR A 53 -12.10 -1.26 2.20
C THR A 53 -10.95 -1.59 1.26
N PHE A 54 -10.10 -2.55 1.64
CA PHE A 54 -9.10 -3.09 0.74
C PHE A 54 -8.87 -4.59 0.95
N ILE A 55 -8.40 -5.26 -0.10
CA ILE A 55 -7.87 -6.62 -0.05
C ILE A 55 -6.37 -6.53 -0.38
N TRP A 56 -5.56 -7.32 0.31
CA TRP A 56 -4.15 -7.53 -0.01
C TRP A 56 -3.92 -8.98 -0.44
N GLY A 57 -3.05 -9.17 -1.41
CA GLY A 57 -2.60 -10.48 -1.87
C GLY A 57 -1.09 -10.49 -1.95
N MET A 58 -0.47 -11.53 -1.38
CA MET A 58 0.98 -11.68 -1.31
C MET A 58 1.43 -12.98 -1.95
N VAL A 59 2.55 -12.90 -2.68
CA VAL A 59 3.31 -14.07 -3.14
C VAL A 59 4.82 -13.84 -2.92
N GLY A 60 5.57 -14.93 -2.84
CA GLY A 60 7.00 -14.93 -2.62
C GLY A 60 7.54 -16.35 -2.51
N GLU A 61 8.80 -16.47 -2.11
CA GLU A 61 9.47 -17.76 -1.90
C GLU A 61 9.07 -18.46 -0.60
N ASN A 62 8.47 -17.73 0.35
CA ASN A 62 8.03 -18.25 1.64
C ASN A 62 6.66 -17.66 2.05
N GLN A 63 6.05 -18.19 3.11
CA GLN A 63 4.84 -17.66 3.76
C GLN A 63 5.11 -17.32 5.24
N VAL A 64 6.31 -16.82 5.53
CA VAL A 64 6.75 -16.42 6.87
C VAL A 64 6.42 -14.94 7.03
N PHE A 65 5.21 -14.65 7.53
CA PHE A 65 4.68 -13.29 7.51
C PHE A 65 5.46 -12.29 8.39
N ASP A 66 6.25 -12.75 9.35
CA ASP A 66 7.11 -11.92 10.20
C ASP A 66 8.52 -11.70 9.61
N ASP A 67 8.84 -12.34 8.48
CA ASP A 67 10.07 -12.08 7.70
C ASP A 67 9.93 -10.77 6.90
N MET A 68 10.05 -9.65 7.62
CA MET A 68 9.96 -8.30 7.05
C MET A 68 10.88 -7.31 7.75
N ASP A 69 11.27 -6.26 7.04
CA ASP A 69 11.98 -5.11 7.62
C ASP A 69 10.97 -4.07 8.09
N HIS A 70 10.82 -3.94 9.42
CA HIS A 70 9.93 -2.95 10.00
C HIS A 70 10.50 -1.53 9.85
N VAL A 71 9.65 -0.58 9.44
CA VAL A 71 10.03 0.83 9.28
C VAL A 71 9.18 1.70 10.21
N ALA A 72 9.82 2.44 11.11
CA ALA A 72 9.10 3.41 11.93
C ALA A 72 8.78 4.67 11.10
N VAL A 73 7.58 5.24 11.30
CA VAL A 73 7.13 6.40 10.53
C VAL A 73 8.06 7.61 10.63
N GLN A 74 8.73 7.78 11.78
CA GLN A 74 9.69 8.86 12.03
C GLN A 74 10.95 8.77 11.15
N ASP A 75 11.22 7.59 10.57
CA ASP A 75 12.39 7.34 9.72
C ASP A 75 12.08 7.49 8.22
N LEU A 76 10.81 7.73 7.83
CA LEU A 76 10.40 7.92 6.44
C LEU A 76 10.80 9.31 5.89
N ARG A 77 10.98 9.40 4.56
CA ARG A 77 11.22 10.66 3.84
C ARG A 77 10.32 10.86 2.62
#